data_AF-Q5FK14-F1
#
_entry.id   AF-Q5FK14-F1
#
_cell.length_a   1.000
_cell.length_b   1.000
_cell.length_c   1.000
_cell.angle_alpha   90.00
_cell.angle_beta   90.00
_cell.angle_gamma   90.00
#
_symmetry.space_group_name_H-M   'P 1'
#
loop_
_entity.id
_entity.type
_entity.pdbx_description
1 polymer ?
#
loop_
_entity_poly.entity_id
_entity_poly.type
_entity_poly.pdbx_seq_one_letter_code
_entity_poly.pdbx_strand_id
1 'polypeptide(L)'
;MGTISGYGPAFVDIFLDALGDAGVLNGLSRDQANTLAANMVKGSANLAYETKIAPAILRDQVCSPGGTTIQGVASLEKHGFRYTIIYPTRI
;
A
#
# COMPACT_ATOMS: atom_id res chain seq x y z
N MET A 1 13.17 -13.11 -9.04
CA MET A 1 12.17 -14.12 -9.44
C MET A 1 11.53 -14.82 -8.23
N GLY A 2 12.25 -15.19 -7.16
CA GLY A 2 11.64 -15.87 -5.99
C GLY A 2 10.89 -15.01 -4.96
N THR A 3 11.13 -13.69 -4.88
CA THR A 3 10.48 -12.82 -3.88
C THR A 3 9.07 -12.36 -4.26
N ILE A 4 8.83 -12.05 -5.55
CA ILE A 4 7.54 -11.55 -6.03
C ILE A 4 6.50 -12.67 -6.15
N SER A 5 6.87 -13.84 -6.69
CA SER A 5 5.95 -14.99 -6.80
C SER A 5 5.86 -15.84 -5.54
N GLY A 6 6.80 -15.69 -4.60
CA GLY A 6 6.80 -16.41 -3.33
C GLY A 6 5.96 -15.73 -2.26
N TYR A 7 6.41 -14.57 -1.77
CA TYR A 7 5.79 -13.86 -0.63
C TYR A 7 4.92 -12.68 -1.05
N GLY A 8 4.97 -12.27 -2.32
CA GLY A 8 4.27 -11.09 -2.84
C GLY A 8 2.77 -11.06 -2.49
N PRO A 9 1.99 -12.12 -2.76
CA PRO A 9 0.57 -12.16 -2.38
C PRO A 9 0.35 -11.96 -0.88
N ALA A 10 1.14 -12.64 -0.03
CA ALA A 10 1.02 -12.51 1.42
C ALA A 10 1.32 -11.08 1.92
N PHE A 11 2.26 -10.37 1.30
CA PHE A 11 2.52 -8.97 1.65
C PHE A 11 1.35 -8.05 1.25
N VAL A 12 0.69 -8.34 0.13
CA VAL A 12 -0.51 -7.62 -0.29
C VAL A 12 -1.67 -7.91 0.65
N ASP A 13 -1.87 -9.15 1.08
CA ASP A 13 -2.93 -9.53 2.03
C ASP A 13 -2.75 -8.83 3.39
N ILE A 14 -1.51 -8.77 3.91
CA ILE A 14 -1.19 -8.01 5.13
C ILE A 14 -1.49 -6.52 4.95
N PHE A 15 -1.16 -5.95 3.78
CA PHE A 15 -1.45 -4.55 3.50
C PHE A 15 -2.97 -4.28 3.43
N LEU A 16 -3.73 -5.18 2.81
CA LEU A 16 -5.19 -5.11 2.76
C LEU A 16 -5.83 -5.21 4.15
N ASP A 17 -5.36 -6.12 4.99
CA ASP A 17 -5.86 -6.29 6.36
C ASP A 17 -5.57 -5.03 7.21
N ALA A 18 -4.35 -4.49 7.10
CA ALA A 18 -3.97 -3.24 7.77
C ALA A 18 -4.80 -2.03 7.30
N LEU A 19 -5.14 -1.95 6.01
CA LEU A 19 -6.06 -0.92 5.49
C LEU A 19 -7.49 -1.14 6.01
N GLY A 20 -7.93 -2.39 6.14
CA GLY A 20 -9.18 -2.76 6.79
C GLY A 20 -9.24 -2.26 8.22
N ASP A 21 -8.18 -2.48 9.00
CA ASP A 21 -8.05 -1.98 10.37
C ASP A 21 -8.07 -0.45 10.43
N ALA A 22 -7.36 0.21 9.51
CA ALA A 22 -7.40 1.66 9.39
C ALA A 22 -8.84 2.16 9.11
N GLY A 23 -9.59 1.48 8.24
CA GLY A 23 -10.98 1.82 7.97
C GLY A 23 -11.88 1.68 9.20
N VAL A 24 -11.74 0.59 9.95
CA VAL A 24 -12.50 0.36 11.20
C VAL A 24 -12.15 1.40 12.27
N LEU A 25 -10.86 1.71 12.44
CA LEU A 25 -10.39 2.77 13.35
C LEU A 25 -10.99 4.15 13.00
N ASN A 26 -11.33 4.38 11.73
CA ASN A 26 -11.95 5.60 11.25
C ASN A 26 -13.49 5.48 11.08
N GLY A 27 -14.11 4.46 11.67
CA GLY A 27 -15.56 4.36 11.82
C GLY A 27 -16.30 3.58 10.74
N LEU A 28 -15.60 2.89 9.84
CA LEU A 28 -16.23 1.99 8.86
C LEU A 28 -16.58 0.64 9.49
N SER A 29 -17.60 -0.05 8.95
CA SER A 29 -17.78 -1.47 9.26
C SER A 29 -16.61 -2.28 8.66
N ARG A 30 -16.29 -3.44 9.26
CA ARG A 30 -15.22 -4.31 8.75
C ARG A 30 -15.41 -4.68 7.28
N ASP A 31 -16.65 -4.99 6.89
CA ASP A 31 -16.99 -5.36 5.51
C ASP A 31 -16.76 -4.19 4.53
N GLN A 32 -17.20 -2.98 4.89
CA GLN A 32 -16.96 -1.77 4.10
C GLN A 32 -15.46 -1.46 3.99
N ALA A 33 -14.72 -1.54 5.10
CA ALA A 33 -13.30 -1.25 5.15
C ALA A 33 -12.51 -2.22 4.25
N ASN A 34 -12.77 -3.52 4.35
CA ASN A 34 -12.13 -4.54 3.53
C ASN A 34 -12.44 -4.35 2.04
N THR A 35 -13.70 -4.05 1.71
CA THR A 35 -14.14 -3.81 0.33
C THR A 35 -13.46 -2.57 -0.26
N LEU A 36 -13.37 -1.47 0.50
CA LEU A 36 -12.69 -0.26 0.05
C LEU A 36 -11.17 -0.48 -0.11
N ALA A 37 -10.54 -1.19 0.84
CA ALA A 37 -9.13 -1.54 0.77
C ALA A 37 -8.81 -2.33 -0.51
N ALA A 38 -9.57 -3.39 -0.79
CA ALA A 38 -9.39 -4.22 -1.99
C ALA A 38 -9.54 -3.42 -3.29
N ASN A 39 -10.58 -2.58 -3.37
CA ASN A 39 -10.81 -1.74 -4.54
C ASN A 39 -9.71 -0.69 -4.74
N MET A 40 -9.21 -0.08 -3.66
CA MET A 40 -8.12 0.89 -3.72
C MET A 40 -6.84 0.24 -4.25
N VAL A 41 -6.43 -0.91 -3.68
CA VAL A 41 -5.24 -1.65 -4.13
C VAL A 41 -5.36 -2.08 -5.59
N LYS A 42 -6.53 -2.62 -5.99
CA LYS A 42 -6.82 -2.97 -7.39
C LYS A 42 -6.65 -1.75 -8.31
N GLY A 43 -7.22 -0.61 -7.93
CA GLY A 43 -7.12 0.63 -8.70
C GLY A 43 -5.68 1.10 -8.89
N SER A 44 -4.89 1.15 -7.81
CA SER A 44 -3.46 1.53 -7.89
C SER A 44 -2.63 0.57 -8.74
N ALA A 45 -2.85 -0.74 -8.60
CA ALA A 45 -2.14 -1.75 -9.39
C ALA A 45 -2.49 -1.65 -10.89
N ASN A 46 -3.77 -1.51 -11.22
CA ASN A 46 -4.23 -1.35 -12.60
C ASN A 46 -3.66 -0.08 -13.23
N LEU A 47 -3.68 1.05 -12.51
CA LEU A 47 -3.13 2.31 -13.03
C LEU A 47 -1.64 2.17 -13.38
N ALA A 48 -0.84 1.53 -12.53
CA ALA A 48 0.56 1.26 -12.82
C ALA A 48 0.74 0.32 -14.03
N TYR A 49 -0.08 -0.73 -14.11
CA TYR A 49 -0.04 -1.70 -15.19
C TYR A 49 -0.40 -1.08 -16.55
N GLU A 50 -1.44 -0.24 -16.60
CA GLU A 50 -1.96 0.37 -17.82
C GLU A 50 -1.06 1.51 -18.31
N THR A 51 -0.67 2.41 -17.41
CA THR A 51 0.08 3.62 -17.78
C THR A 51 1.57 3.39 -17.99
N LYS A 52 2.12 2.29 -17.45
CA LYS A 52 3.58 2.02 -17.41
C LYS A 52 4.39 3.13 -16.71
N ILE A 53 3.73 4.02 -15.97
CA ILE A 53 4.39 5.06 -15.17
C ILE A 53 5.03 4.41 -13.95
N ALA A 54 6.24 4.84 -13.61
CA ALA A 54 6.94 4.33 -12.44
C ALA A 54 6.13 4.60 -11.15
N PRO A 55 6.01 3.64 -10.20
CA PRO A 55 5.22 3.81 -8.98
C PRO A 55 5.60 5.03 -8.13
N ALA A 56 6.88 5.46 -8.16
CA ALA A 56 7.32 6.67 -7.48
C ALA A 56 6.61 7.93 -8.00
N ILE A 57 6.41 8.02 -9.32
CA ILE A 57 5.71 9.14 -9.97
C ILE A 57 4.21 9.07 -9.66
N LEU A 58 3.59 7.89 -9.71
CA LEU A 58 2.17 7.73 -9.35
C LEU A 58 1.89 8.13 -7.91
N ARG A 59 2.77 7.76 -6.97
CA ARG A 59 2.71 8.23 -5.58
C ARG A 59 2.78 9.77 -5.52
N ASP A 60 3.70 10.39 -6.25
CA ASP A 60 3.87 11.84 -6.21
C ASP A 60 2.66 12.58 -6.78
N GLN A 61 1.99 12.01 -7.79
CA GLN A 61 0.75 12.56 -8.39
C GLN A 61 -0.42 12.63 -7.41
N VAL A 62 -0.46 11.78 -6.37
CA VAL A 62 -1.51 11.78 -5.35
C VAL A 62 -1.10 12.46 -4.04
N CYS A 63 0.13 12.99 -3.98
CA CYS A 63 0.68 13.68 -2.81
C CYS A 63 0.66 15.20 -3.02
N SER A 64 -0.30 15.89 -2.40
CA SER A 64 -0.27 17.35 -2.36
C SER A 64 0.74 17.88 -1.33
N PRO A 65 1.36 19.06 -1.55
CA PRO A 65 2.25 19.69 -0.58
C PRO A 65 1.58 19.85 0.79
N GLY A 66 2.18 19.27 1.84
CA GLY A 66 1.66 19.33 3.22
C GLY A 66 0.38 18.53 3.49
N GLY A 67 -0.14 17.79 2.51
CA GLY A 67 -1.37 17.00 2.66
C GLY A 67 -1.22 15.74 3.51
N THR A 68 -2.34 15.10 3.84
CA THR A 68 -2.38 13.88 4.65
C THR A 68 -1.70 12.69 3.95
N THR A 69 -1.81 12.59 2.62
CA THR A 69 -1.15 11.51 1.86
C THR A 69 0.36 11.52 2.02
N ILE A 70 1.01 12.70 1.92
CA ILE A 70 2.47 12.78 2.05
C ILE A 70 2.92 12.55 3.49
N GLN A 71 2.10 12.91 4.48
CA GLN A 71 2.35 12.55 5.89
C GLN A 71 2.28 11.03 6.11
N GLY A 72 1.31 10.35 5.47
CA GLY A 72 1.22 8.89 5.46
C GLY A 72 2.45 8.22 4.84
N VAL A 73 2.90 8.72 3.68
CA VAL A 73 4.15 8.26 3.03
C VAL A 73 5.35 8.44 3.96
N ALA A 74 5.50 9.62 4.58
CA ALA A 74 6.60 9.87 5.52
C ALA A 74 6.57 8.90 6.71
N SER A 75 5.38 8.54 7.21
CA SER A 75 5.23 7.51 8.25
C SER A 75 5.70 6.13 7.77
N LEU A 76 5.32 5.69 6.57
CA LEU A 76 5.77 4.41 6.01
C LEU A 76 7.30 4.35 5.90
N GLU A 77 7.93 5.42 5.43
CA GLU A 77 9.40 5.50 5.31
C GLU A 77 10.07 5.51 6.70
N LYS A 78 9.54 6.27 7.66
CA LYS A 78 10.05 6.32 9.04
C LYS A 78 10.07 4.94 9.70
N HIS A 79 9.09 4.08 9.40
CA HIS A 79 8.98 2.74 9.97
C HIS A 79 9.60 1.65 9.08
N GLY A 80 10.39 2.04 8.07
CA GLY A 80 11.18 1.09 7.29
C GLY A 80 10.37 0.20 6.35
N PHE A 81 9.17 0.63 5.94
CA PHE A 81 8.28 -0.18 5.10
C PHE A 81 8.97 -0.70 3.83
N ARG A 82 9.71 0.15 3.11
CA ARG A 82 10.44 -0.30 1.91
C ARG A 82 11.57 -1.26 2.25
N TYR A 83 12.26 -1.01 3.35
CA TYR A 83 13.37 -1.86 3.80
C TYR A 83 12.88 -3.29 4.05
N THR A 84 11.77 -3.46 4.77
CA THR A 84 11.20 -4.78 5.08
C THR A 84 10.73 -5.53 3.84
N ILE A 85 10.22 -4.82 2.83
CA ILE A 85 9.83 -5.43 1.54
C ILE A 85 11.05 -5.83 0.69
N ILE A 86 12.13 -5.05 0.71
CA ILE A 86 13.36 -5.34 -0.06
C ILE A 86 14.16 -6.48 0.61
N TYR A 87 14.16 -6.55 1.94
CA TYR A 87 14.94 -7.52 2.73
C TYR A 87 14.08 -8.36 3.70
N PRO A 88 13.05 -9.09 3.23
CA PRO A 88 12.07 -9.74 4.12
C PRO A 88 12.61 -10.94 4.91
N THR A 89 13.77 -11.49 4.53
CA THR A 89 14.36 -12.69 5.13
C THR A 89 15.74 -12.46 5.72
N ARG A 90 16.24 -11.21 5.76
CA ARG A 90 17.49 -10.89 6.46
C ARG A 90 17.19 -10.74 7.95
N ILE A 91 17.36 -11.86 8.66
CA ILE A 91 17.52 -11.92 10.11
C ILE A 91 19.02 -11.87 10.42
#